data_AF-A0A5P1EYX7-F1
#
_entry.id   AF-A0A5P1EYX7-F1
#
_cell.length_a   1.000
_cell.length_b   1.000
_cell.length_c   1.000
_cell.angle_alpha   90.00
_cell.angle_beta   90.00
_cell.angle_gamma   90.00
#
_symmetry.space_group_name_H-M   'P 1'
#
loop_
_entity.id
_entity.type
_entity.pdbx_description
1 polymer ?
#
loop_
_entity_poly.entity_id
_entity_poly.type
_entity_poly.pdbx_seq_one_letter_code
_entity_poly.pdbx_strand_id
1 'polypeptide(L)'
;MAEVVSAKAEADKAMNSASDARRKAFLNNCKGFYGSALDDLQSAMDYLKGEGSEMDIETNIEAALTDVSTCSSEWEESGMKDFPLEEVDKRLESVVGIVFDLSRGRRFE
;
A
#
# COMPACT_ATOMS: atom_id res chain seq x y z
N MET A 1 10.15 -0.19 6.95
CA MET A 1 11.07 -0.78 5.94
C MET A 1 10.96 -2.29 5.77
N ALA A 2 10.79 -3.11 6.82
CA ALA A 2 10.67 -4.58 6.63
C ALA A 2 9.43 -4.97 5.79
N GLU A 3 8.28 -4.34 6.07
CA GLU A 3 7.04 -4.50 5.29
C GLU A 3 7.22 -4.09 3.81
N VAL A 4 7.99 -3.04 3.55
CA VAL A 4 8.32 -2.56 2.18
C VAL A 4 9.04 -3.62 1.36
N VAL A 5 10.05 -4.22 1.97
CA VAL A 5 10.84 -5.26 1.33
C VAL A 5 9.98 -6.51 1.12
N SER A 6 9.07 -6.83 2.04
CA SER A 6 8.15 -7.98 1.91
C SER A 6 7.14 -7.79 0.79
N ALA A 7 6.40 -6.67 0.78
CA ALA A 7 5.36 -6.40 -0.22
C ALA A 7 5.94 -6.39 -1.65
N LYS A 8 7.09 -5.74 -1.82
CA LYS A 8 7.78 -5.69 -3.12
C LYS A 8 8.29 -7.06 -3.56
N ALA A 9 8.83 -7.86 -2.64
CA ALA A 9 9.31 -9.21 -2.94
C ALA A 9 8.17 -10.19 -3.28
N GLU A 10 7.03 -10.07 -2.61
CA GLU A 10 5.83 -10.86 -2.88
C GLU A 10 5.23 -10.50 -4.25
N ALA A 11 5.18 -9.21 -4.60
CA ALA A 11 4.81 -8.75 -5.95
C ALA A 11 5.77 -9.27 -7.04
N ASP A 12 7.07 -9.20 -6.80
CA ASP A 12 8.09 -9.74 -7.72
C ASP A 12 7.97 -11.26 -7.90
N LYS A 13 7.70 -11.99 -6.81
CA LYS A 13 7.48 -13.44 -6.86
C LYS A 13 6.23 -13.77 -7.68
N ALA A 14 5.12 -13.07 -7.43
CA ALA A 14 3.87 -13.26 -8.18
C ALA A 14 4.08 -12.99 -9.68
N MET A 15 4.76 -11.88 -10.02
CA MET A 15 5.07 -11.52 -11.41
C MET A 15 5.93 -12.57 -12.10
N ASN A 16 6.97 -13.08 -11.43
CA ASN A 16 7.86 -14.10 -12.00
C ASN A 16 7.16 -15.45 -12.19
N SER A 17 6.16 -15.76 -11.36
CA SER A 17 5.35 -16.98 -11.46
C SER A 17 4.23 -16.90 -12.51
N ALA A 18 3.83 -15.69 -12.92
CA ALA A 18 2.77 -15.51 -13.90
C ALA A 18 3.23 -15.97 -15.29
N SER A 19 2.43 -16.77 -15.98
CA SER A 19 2.71 -17.22 -17.35
C SER A 19 2.21 -16.25 -18.41
N ASP A 20 1.23 -15.41 -18.07
CA ASP A 20 0.56 -14.49 -18.99
C ASP A 20 1.09 -13.04 -18.86
N ALA A 21 1.27 -12.38 -20.00
CA ALA A 21 1.86 -11.05 -20.06
C ALA A 21 0.96 -9.97 -19.44
N ARG A 22 -0.37 -10.11 -19.55
CA ARG A 22 -1.32 -9.18 -18.94
C ARG A 22 -1.25 -9.29 -17.41
N ARG A 23 -1.22 -10.51 -16.85
CA ARG A 23 -0.99 -10.73 -15.41
C ARG A 23 0.31 -10.07 -14.93
N LYS A 24 1.40 -10.24 -15.67
CA LYS A 24 2.69 -9.62 -15.31
C LYS A 24 2.60 -8.10 -15.28
N ALA A 25 1.95 -7.49 -16.27
CA ALA A 25 1.79 -6.04 -16.32
C ALA A 25 1.00 -5.51 -15.10
N PHE A 26 -0.12 -6.15 -14.75
CA PHE A 26 -0.89 -5.78 -13.54
C PHE A 26 -0.05 -5.91 -12.27
N LEU A 27 0.63 -7.04 -12.08
CA LEU A 27 1.45 -7.26 -10.88
C LEU A 27 2.62 -6.27 -10.79
N ASN A 28 3.16 -5.83 -11.92
CA ASN A 28 4.16 -4.78 -11.97
C ASN A 28 3.59 -3.40 -11.60
N ASN A 29 2.35 -3.09 -11.98
CA ASN A 29 1.67 -1.86 -11.53
C ASN A 29 1.41 -1.89 -10.02
N CYS A 30 0.91 -3.01 -9.50
CA CYS A 30 0.72 -3.24 -8.07
C CYS A 30 2.00 -3.01 -7.26
N LYS A 31 3.14 -3.48 -7.76
CA LYS A 31 4.44 -3.20 -7.16
C LYS A 31 4.75 -1.70 -7.07
N GLY A 32 4.35 -0.92 -8.09
CA GLY A 32 4.45 0.54 -8.10
C GLY A 32 3.58 1.18 -7.04
N PHE A 33 2.29 0.83 -7.03
CA PHE A 33 1.33 1.34 -6.03
C PHE A 33 1.75 1.02 -4.60
N TYR A 34 2.21 -0.21 -4.31
CA TYR A 34 2.70 -0.56 -2.98
C TYR A 34 3.94 0.26 -2.58
N GLY A 35 4.83 0.53 -3.54
CA GLY A 35 5.99 1.39 -3.31
C GLY A 35 5.56 2.79 -2.87
N SER A 36 4.68 3.42 -3.65
CA SER A 36 4.12 4.74 -3.35
C SER A 36 3.39 4.77 -2.01
N ALA A 37 2.49 3.82 -1.77
CA ALA A 37 1.74 3.74 -0.51
C ALA A 37 2.66 3.65 0.72
N LEU A 38 3.75 2.91 0.61
CA LEU A 38 4.70 2.76 1.71
C LEU A 38 5.57 4.00 1.92
N ASP A 39 5.91 4.72 0.85
CA ASP A 39 6.62 6.00 0.93
C ASP A 39 5.73 7.08 1.56
N ASP A 40 4.44 7.09 1.23
CA ASP A 40 3.44 7.98 1.84
C ASP A 40 3.23 7.64 3.33
N LEU A 41 3.09 6.35 3.68
CA LEU A 41 3.00 5.92 5.08
C LEU A 41 4.23 6.29 5.89
N GLN A 42 5.42 6.19 5.29
CA GLN A 42 6.65 6.62 5.93
C GLN A 42 6.65 8.12 6.18
N SER A 43 6.22 8.91 5.19
CA SER A 43 6.10 10.37 5.30
C SER A 43 5.08 10.76 6.38
N ALA A 44 3.90 10.13 6.41
CA ALA A 44 2.91 10.31 7.48
C ALA A 44 3.52 10.00 8.87
N MET A 45 4.27 8.91 8.99
CA MET A 45 4.95 8.54 10.24
C MET A 45 6.05 9.52 10.66
N ASP A 46 6.72 10.17 9.71
CA ASP A 46 7.74 11.19 9.99
C ASP A 46 7.10 12.52 10.38
N TYR A 47 5.98 12.91 9.76
CA TYR A 47 5.15 14.01 10.23
C TYR A 47 4.59 13.75 11.64
N LEU A 48 4.24 12.50 11.93
CA LEU A 48 3.94 12.03 13.29
C LEU A 48 5.15 12.10 14.25
N LYS A 49 6.35 12.49 13.86
CA LYS A 49 7.45 12.75 14.82
C LYS A 49 7.62 14.22 15.16
N GLY A 50 6.81 15.10 14.56
CA GLY A 50 6.78 16.53 14.87
C GLY A 50 7.10 17.45 13.69
N GLU A 51 7.17 16.93 12.47
CA GLU A 51 7.63 17.69 11.29
C GLU A 51 6.51 18.11 10.33
N GLY A 52 5.25 17.70 10.54
CA GLY A 52 4.15 17.99 9.61
C GLY A 52 2.85 18.44 10.28
N SER A 53 1.99 19.07 9.49
CA SER A 53 0.64 19.44 9.92
C SER A 53 -0.30 18.22 9.94
N GLU A 54 -1.43 18.34 10.62
CA GLU A 54 -2.51 17.33 10.60
C GLU A 54 -2.95 17.02 9.17
N MET A 55 -3.04 18.05 8.32
CA MET A 55 -3.40 17.91 6.91
C MET A 55 -2.35 17.11 6.12
N ASP A 56 -1.06 17.30 6.40
CA ASP A 56 -0.01 16.53 5.72
C ASP A 56 -0.10 15.05 6.09
N ILE A 57 -0.36 14.74 7.36
CA ILE A 57 -0.53 13.37 7.84
C ILE A 57 -1.74 12.71 7.18
N GLU A 58 -2.89 13.37 7.19
CA GLU A 58 -4.13 12.84 6.59
C GLU A 58 -3.97 12.61 5.08
N THR A 59 -3.39 13.58 4.36
CA THR A 59 -3.17 13.48 2.91
C THR A 59 -2.33 12.26 2.54
N ASN A 60 -1.24 12.00 3.29
CA ASN A 60 -0.36 10.87 3.02
C ASN A 60 -1.02 9.53 3.37
N ILE A 61 -1.82 9.47 4.43
CA ILE A 61 -2.56 8.25 4.79
C ILE A 61 -3.62 7.92 3.72
N GLU A 62 -4.34 8.93 3.21
CA GLU A 62 -5.35 8.76 2.17
C GLU A 62 -4.74 8.34 0.82
N ALA A 63 -3.59 8.93 0.47
CA ALA A 63 -2.82 8.53 -0.71
C ALA A 63 -2.40 7.05 -0.61
N ALA A 64 -1.84 6.64 0.53
CA ALA A 64 -1.47 5.26 0.76
C ALA A 64 -2.65 4.28 0.68
N LEU A 65 -3.80 4.64 1.28
CA LEU A 65 -5.01 3.82 1.19
C LEU A 65 -5.50 3.66 -0.25
N THR A 66 -5.45 4.75 -1.02
CA THR A 66 -5.85 4.76 -2.43
C THR A 66 -4.96 3.84 -3.25
N ASP A 67 -3.64 3.94 -3.09
CA ASP A 67 -2.70 3.12 -3.84
C ASP A 67 -2.83 1.62 -3.50
N VAL A 68 -2.99 1.27 -2.22
CA VAL A 68 -3.21 -0.12 -1.81
C VAL A 68 -4.49 -0.68 -2.43
N SER A 69 -5.61 0.05 -2.31
CA SER A 69 -6.91 -0.40 -2.84
C SER A 69 -6.98 -0.42 -4.38
N THR A 70 -6.17 0.39 -5.06
CA THR A 70 -6.14 0.44 -6.53
C THR A 70 -5.69 -0.89 -7.13
N CYS A 71 -4.72 -1.57 -6.52
CA CYS A 71 -4.22 -2.83 -7.06
C CYS A 71 -5.27 -3.96 -7.08
N SER A 72 -5.96 -4.21 -5.97
CA SER A 72 -7.06 -5.19 -5.92
C SER A 72 -8.24 -4.78 -6.79
N SER A 73 -8.58 -3.49 -6.82
CA SER A 73 -9.69 -2.98 -7.65
C SER A 73 -9.42 -3.19 -9.14
N GLU A 74 -8.23 -2.80 -9.63
CA GLU A 74 -7.81 -3.03 -11.02
C GLU A 74 -7.79 -4.52 -11.38
N TRP A 75 -7.38 -5.37 -10.43
CA TRP A 75 -7.40 -6.82 -10.63
C TRP A 75 -8.82 -7.36 -10.79
N GLU A 76 -9.76 -6.93 -9.93
CA GLU A 76 -11.16 -7.31 -10.02
C GLU A 76 -11.78 -6.86 -11.35
N GLU A 77 -11.60 -5.59 -11.72
CA GLU A 77 -12.10 -5.01 -12.97
C GLU A 77 -11.53 -5.70 -14.22
N SER A 78 -10.32 -6.24 -14.12
CA SER A 78 -9.70 -6.99 -15.22
C SER A 78 -10.42 -8.30 -15.57
N GLY A 79 -11.28 -8.80 -14.67
CA GLY A 79 -11.94 -10.11 -14.77
C GLY A 79 -11.04 -11.31 -14.43
N MET A 80 -9.83 -11.06 -13.90
CA MET A 80 -8.92 -12.11 -13.49
C MET A 80 -9.33 -12.70 -12.14
N LYS A 81 -9.29 -14.04 -12.04
CA LYS A 81 -9.53 -14.76 -10.78
C LYS A 81 -8.22 -14.93 -10.00
N ASP A 82 -8.38 -15.16 -8.70
CA ASP A 82 -7.32 -15.52 -7.75
C ASP A 82 -6.22 -14.46 -7.69
N PHE A 83 -6.53 -13.34 -7.03
CA PHE A 83 -5.58 -12.24 -6.86
C PHE A 83 -4.39 -12.69 -6.00
N PRO A 84 -3.17 -12.83 -6.56
CA PRO A 84 -2.06 -13.46 -5.86
C PRO A 84 -1.42 -12.58 -4.78
N LEU A 85 -1.86 -11.32 -4.64
CA LEU A 85 -1.35 -10.35 -3.66
C LEU A 85 -2.41 -9.96 -2.62
N GLU A 86 -3.50 -10.72 -2.51
CA GLU A 86 -4.59 -10.47 -1.54
C GLU A 86 -4.06 -10.33 -0.10
N GLU A 87 -3.13 -11.19 0.31
CA GLU A 87 -2.54 -11.13 1.64
C GLU A 87 -1.57 -9.96 1.82
N VAL A 88 -0.99 -9.43 0.72
CA VAL A 88 -0.17 -8.21 0.76
C VAL A 88 -1.07 -6.99 0.94
N ASP A 89 -2.16 -6.90 0.17
CA ASP A 89 -3.17 -5.83 0.30
C ASP A 89 -3.68 -5.75 1.74
N LYS A 90 -4.16 -6.86 2.31
CA LYS A 90 -4.68 -6.90 3.69
C LYS A 90 -3.66 -6.41 4.72
N ARG A 91 -2.38 -6.77 4.55
CA ARG A 91 -1.32 -6.30 5.46
C ARG A 91 -1.08 -4.81 5.31
N LEU A 92 -1.01 -4.30 4.08
CA LEU A 92 -0.83 -2.88 3.83
C LEU A 92 -2.02 -2.06 4.33
N GLU A 93 -3.26 -2.52 4.09
CA GLU A 93 -4.47 -1.93 4.67
C GLU A 93 -4.42 -1.90 6.20
N SER A 94 -3.95 -2.97 6.83
CA SER A 94 -3.76 -3.02 8.28
C SER A 94 -2.71 -2.00 8.75
N VAL A 95 -1.62 -1.81 8.02
CA VAL A 95 -0.60 -0.80 8.36
C VAL A 95 -1.17 0.61 8.20
N VAL A 96 -1.90 0.88 7.12
CA VAL A 96 -2.62 2.15 6.93
C VAL A 96 -3.54 2.44 8.12
N GLY A 97 -4.33 1.45 8.54
CA GLY A 97 -5.21 1.56 9.71
C GLY A 97 -4.47 1.90 11.01
N ILE A 98 -3.33 1.25 11.26
CA ILE A 98 -2.49 1.54 12.43
C ILE A 98 -1.96 2.99 12.39
N VAL A 99 -1.45 3.44 11.24
CA VAL A 99 -0.92 4.82 11.11
C VAL A 99 -2.05 5.85 11.27
N PHE A 100 -3.25 5.54 10.79
CA PHE A 100 -4.43 6.36 10.97
C PHE A 100 -4.89 6.45 12.43
N ASP A 101 -4.91 5.35 13.16
CA ASP A 101 -5.25 5.36 14.58
C ASP A 101 -4.21 6.15 15.40
N LEU A 102 -2.92 6.02 15.06
CA LEU A 102 -1.84 6.81 15.67
C LEU A 102 -1.99 8.31 15.40
N SER A 103 -2.42 8.70 14.20
CA SER A 103 -2.63 10.12 13.88
C SER A 103 -3.78 10.73 14.68
N ARG A 104 -4.84 9.96 14.94
CA ARG A 104 -5.97 10.37 15.77
C ARG A 104 -5.63 10.40 17.26
N GLY A 105 -4.80 9.48 17.76
CA GLY A 105 -4.34 9.47 19.16
C GLY A 105 -3.65 10.78 19.57
N ARG A 106 -2.97 11.44 18.62
CA ARG A 106 -2.32 12.74 18.83
C ARG A 106 -3.28 13.92 19.00
N ARG A 107 -4.56 13.78 18.64
CA ARG A 107 -5.56 14.84 18.82
C ARG A 107 -6.07 14.97 20.27
N PHE A 108 -5.64 14.06 21.16
CA PHE A 108 -6.12 13.98 22.55
C PHE A 108 -5.08 14.39 23.61
N GLU A 109 -3.94 14.98 23.23
CA GLU A 109 -2.94 15.57 24.14
C GLU A 109 -2.89 17.11 24.02
#